data_AF-A0A7R8WU47-F1
#
_entry.id   AF-A0A7R8WU47-F1
#
_cell.length_a   1.000
_cell.length_b   1.000
_cell.length_c   1.000
_cell.angle_alpha   90.00
_cell.angle_beta   90.00
_cell.angle_gamma   90.00
#
_symmetry.space_group_name_H-M   'P 1'
#
loop_
_entity.id
_entity.type
_entity.pdbx_description
1 polymer ?
#
loop_
_entity_poly.entity_id
_entity_poly.type
_entity_poly.pdbx_seq_one_letter_code
_entity_poly.pdbx_strand_id
1 'polypeptide(L)'
;ICAKFQMKMTISEIQAEIIEEFDMFSDWMEKYEHLIELGKELPIIEDAQKSDDNLIKGCQSKVWLNAELNDGLVVFTADSDAIITKGIIALMIRVLSEHSPAEIVNADMTFIEQIGLKDHFFMRSLFKQNNQMAENKKEFTHAEVQKIGEDVVDVLKSIYDPEIPVDIYELGLIYDVQVSTVGDAKILMTLTSPNCPVAESLPVEVEEKVKTLPEIISSKVEITFDPPWDRDMMSEEAKLELGML
;
A
#
# COMPACT_ATOMS: atom_id res chain seq x y z
N ILE A 1 24.67 -15.05 -37.66
CA ILE A 1 23.39 -14.73 -36.97
C ILE A 1 23.69 -14.83 -35.49
N CYS A 2 24.06 -13.71 -34.86
CA CYS A 2 24.27 -13.68 -33.42
C CYS A 2 22.88 -13.69 -32.78
N ALA A 3 22.48 -14.83 -32.21
CA ALA A 3 21.36 -14.84 -31.29
C ALA A 3 21.72 -13.85 -30.17
N LYS A 4 20.93 -12.79 -30.01
CA LYS A 4 20.94 -11.99 -28.78
C LYS A 4 20.48 -12.94 -27.67
N PHE A 5 21.44 -13.58 -27.01
CA PHE A 5 21.21 -14.23 -25.73
C PHE A 5 20.93 -13.08 -24.76
N GLN A 6 19.67 -12.68 -24.62
CA GLN A 6 19.28 -11.84 -23.48
C GLN A 6 19.55 -12.73 -22.26
N MET A 7 20.61 -12.42 -21.52
CA MET A 7 20.84 -13.05 -20.22
C MET A 7 19.68 -12.64 -19.35
N LYS A 8 18.81 -13.62 -19.08
CA LYS A 8 17.67 -13.45 -18.22
C LYS A 8 18.18 -13.42 -16.79
N MET A 9 17.96 -12.32 -16.10
CA MET A 9 18.36 -12.18 -14.70
C MET A 9 17.61 -13.20 -13.87
N THR A 10 18.29 -13.76 -12.88
CA THR A 10 17.68 -14.60 -11.85
C THR A 10 16.92 -13.74 -10.84
N ILE A 11 15.98 -14.35 -10.12
CA ILE A 11 15.24 -13.68 -9.03
C ILE A 11 16.20 -12.98 -8.06
N SER A 12 17.29 -13.65 -7.66
CA SER A 12 18.27 -13.10 -6.72
C SER A 12 19.09 -11.94 -7.30
N GLU A 13 19.37 -11.93 -8.60
CA GLU A 13 20.04 -10.80 -9.28
C GLU A 13 19.11 -9.58 -9.32
N ILE A 14 17.83 -9.78 -9.66
CA ILE A 14 16.83 -8.69 -9.66
C ILE A 14 16.65 -8.12 -8.25
N GLN A 15 16.60 -8.99 -7.22
CA GLN A 15 16.53 -8.56 -5.84
C GLN A 15 17.76 -7.73 -5.42
N ALA A 16 18.96 -8.14 -5.83
CA ALA A 16 20.18 -7.39 -5.54
C ALA A 16 20.16 -6.01 -6.20
N GLU A 17 19.73 -5.90 -7.46
CA GLU A 17 19.56 -4.61 -8.14
C GLU A 17 18.56 -3.71 -7.41
N ILE A 18 17.42 -4.25 -6.96
CA ILE A 18 16.42 -3.48 -6.20
C ILE A 18 17.00 -3.03 -4.85
N ILE A 19 17.78 -3.88 -4.17
CA ILE A 19 18.43 -3.49 -2.91
C ILE A 19 19.40 -2.34 -3.15
N GLU A 20 20.26 -2.45 -4.17
CA GLU A 20 21.21 -1.39 -4.53
C GLU A 20 20.49 -0.10 -4.93
N GLU A 21 19.40 -0.21 -5.70
CA GLU A 21 18.55 0.91 -6.08
C GLU A 21 17.98 1.63 -4.86
N PHE A 22 17.43 0.89 -3.90
CA PHE A 22 16.87 1.46 -2.67
C PHE A 22 17.95 1.96 -1.69
N ASP A 23 19.17 1.42 -1.71
CA ASP A 23 20.27 1.88 -0.85
C ASP A 23 20.82 3.26 -1.29
N MET A 24 20.55 3.67 -2.54
CA MET A 24 20.91 5.02 -3.00
C MET A 24 20.07 6.13 -2.34
N PHE A 25 18.88 5.79 -1.82
CA PHE A 25 18.00 6.76 -1.17
C PHE A 25 18.38 6.94 0.29
N SER A 26 18.74 8.17 0.64
CA SER A 26 19.14 8.54 2.00
C SER A 26 17.96 8.92 2.89
N ASP A 27 16.81 9.23 2.28
CA ASP A 27 15.56 9.56 2.93
C ASP A 27 14.52 8.47 2.63
N TRP A 28 13.71 8.15 3.65
CA TRP A 28 12.58 7.25 3.52
C TRP A 28 11.51 7.82 2.58
N MET A 29 11.40 9.15 2.48
CA MET A 29 10.47 9.79 1.56
C MET A 29 10.84 9.56 0.09
N GLU A 30 12.12 9.60 -0.26
CA GLU A 30 12.59 9.27 -1.62
C GLU A 30 12.23 7.83 -2.00
N LYS A 31 12.31 6.89 -1.04
CA LYS A 31 11.89 5.49 -1.23
C LYS A 31 10.39 5.36 -1.48
N TYR A 32 9.58 6.16 -0.79
CA TYR A 32 8.14 6.21 -1.02
C TYR A 32 7.79 6.77 -2.40
N GLU A 33 8.39 7.88 -2.80
CA GLU A 33 8.17 8.46 -4.13
C GLU A 33 8.55 7.47 -5.23
N HIS A 34 9.66 6.78 -5.04
CA HIS A 34 10.09 5.74 -5.97
C HIS A 34 9.08 4.58 -6.06
N LEU A 35 8.50 4.11 -4.94
CA LEU A 35 7.42 3.12 -4.98
C LEU A 35 6.19 3.61 -5.74
N ILE A 36 5.79 4.87 -5.52
CA ILE A 36 4.65 5.47 -6.23
C ILE A 36 4.92 5.45 -7.73
N GLU A 37 6.12 5.82 -8.15
CA GLU A 37 6.50 5.83 -9.56
C GLU A 37 6.50 4.43 -10.18
N LEU A 38 7.09 3.44 -9.49
CA LEU A 38 7.02 2.03 -9.90
C LEU A 38 5.57 1.55 -10.05
N GLY A 39 4.67 1.98 -9.16
CA GLY A 39 3.24 1.69 -9.24
C GLY A 39 2.58 2.29 -10.48
N LYS A 40 2.98 3.49 -10.92
CA LYS A 40 2.46 4.14 -12.14
C LYS A 40 2.95 3.48 -13.42
N GLU A 41 4.13 2.87 -13.40
CA GLU A 41 4.71 2.16 -14.55
C GLU A 41 4.06 0.80 -14.83
N LEU A 42 3.27 0.26 -13.88
CA LEU A 42 2.57 -1.00 -14.10
C LEU A 42 1.62 -0.93 -15.31
N PRO A 43 1.64 -1.95 -16.19
CA PRO A 43 0.71 -2.02 -17.31
C PRO A 43 -0.74 -1.92 -16.84
N ILE A 44 -1.54 -1.09 -17.53
CA ILE A 44 -2.97 -0.99 -17.26
C ILE A 44 -3.61 -2.35 -17.52
N ILE A 45 -4.21 -2.94 -16.49
CA ILE A 45 -5.05 -4.12 -16.64
C ILE A 45 -6.41 -3.69 -17.22
N GLU A 46 -6.94 -4.47 -18.16
CA GLU A 46 -8.28 -4.22 -18.68
C GLU A 46 -9.32 -4.39 -17.57
N ASP A 47 -10.39 -3.59 -17.58
CA ASP A 47 -11.45 -3.65 -16.56
C ASP A 47 -12.08 -5.05 -16.43
N ALA A 48 -12.08 -5.83 -17.52
CA ALA A 48 -12.52 -7.23 -17.52
C ALA A 48 -11.67 -8.14 -16.61
N GLN A 49 -10.42 -7.78 -16.35
CA GLN A 49 -9.52 -8.50 -15.44
C GLN A 49 -9.66 -8.04 -13.98
N LYS A 50 -10.36 -6.93 -13.70
CA LYS A 50 -10.72 -6.46 -12.35
C LYS A 50 -11.95 -7.20 -11.80
N SER A 51 -11.90 -8.53 -11.83
CA SER A 51 -12.97 -9.40 -11.35
C SER A 51 -12.71 -9.95 -9.95
N ASP A 52 -13.76 -10.43 -9.29
CA ASP A 52 -13.65 -11.09 -7.98
C ASP A 52 -12.75 -12.33 -7.99
N ASP A 53 -12.56 -12.97 -9.16
CA ASP A 53 -11.70 -14.13 -9.34
C ASP A 53 -10.21 -13.77 -9.25
N ASN A 54 -9.86 -12.53 -9.60
CA ASN A 54 -8.49 -12.00 -9.54
C ASN A 54 -8.24 -11.17 -8.28
N LEU A 55 -9.26 -10.97 -7.43
CA LEU A 55 -9.15 -10.16 -6.23
C LEU A 55 -8.41 -10.94 -5.13
N ILE A 56 -7.28 -10.40 -4.67
CA ILE A 56 -6.59 -10.90 -3.50
C ILE A 56 -7.42 -10.59 -2.26
N LYS A 57 -7.90 -11.64 -1.61
CA LYS A 57 -8.65 -11.55 -0.35
C LYS A 57 -7.66 -11.43 0.81
N GLY A 58 -7.93 -10.53 1.76
CA GLY A 58 -7.09 -10.36 2.94
C GLY A 58 -6.19 -9.12 2.95
N CYS A 59 -6.33 -8.23 1.95
CA CYS A 59 -5.70 -6.91 1.88
C CYS A 59 -6.73 -5.83 2.27
N GLN A 60 -6.31 -4.80 3.03
CA GLN A 60 -7.17 -3.64 3.33
C GLN A 60 -7.48 -2.83 2.05
N SER A 61 -6.50 -2.73 1.15
CA SER A 61 -6.68 -2.24 -0.21
C SER A 61 -7.11 -3.37 -1.14
N LYS A 62 -7.92 -3.05 -2.16
CA LYS A 62 -8.23 -4.01 -3.22
C LYS A 62 -6.99 -4.19 -4.08
N VAL A 63 -6.65 -5.44 -4.31
CA VAL A 63 -5.56 -5.84 -5.20
C VAL A 63 -6.10 -6.85 -6.18
N TRP A 64 -6.03 -6.54 -7.47
CA TRP A 64 -6.33 -7.50 -8.53
C TRP A 64 -5.02 -8.01 -9.09
N LEU A 65 -4.81 -9.32 -9.07
CA LEU A 65 -3.61 -9.98 -9.58
C LEU A 65 -4.03 -11.05 -10.60
N ASN A 66 -3.46 -10.96 -11.79
CA ASN A 66 -3.58 -11.96 -12.84
C ASN A 66 -2.22 -12.62 -13.07
N ALA A 67 -2.24 -13.92 -13.33
CA ALA A 67 -1.04 -14.73 -13.55
C ALA A 67 -1.24 -15.64 -14.77
N GLU A 68 -0.40 -15.47 -15.79
CA GLU A 68 -0.46 -16.25 -17.03
C GLU A 68 0.78 -17.12 -17.18
N LEU A 69 0.59 -18.40 -17.50
CA LEU A 69 1.69 -19.33 -17.76
C LEU A 69 2.00 -19.37 -19.26
N ASN A 70 3.08 -18.70 -19.65
CA ASN A 70 3.56 -18.58 -21.03
C ASN A 70 4.90 -19.30 -21.17
N ASP A 71 4.97 -20.33 -22.02
CA ASP A 71 6.20 -21.11 -22.28
C ASP A 71 6.91 -21.62 -21.01
N GLY A 72 6.13 -21.99 -19.99
CA GLY A 72 6.64 -22.49 -18.70
C GLY A 72 7.06 -21.40 -17.71
N LEU A 73 6.84 -20.13 -18.05
CA LEU A 73 7.15 -18.96 -17.23
C LEU A 73 5.84 -18.26 -16.83
N VAL A 74 5.77 -17.76 -15.61
CA VAL A 74 4.62 -17.03 -15.12
C VAL A 74 4.81 -15.54 -15.39
N VAL A 75 3.84 -14.89 -16.01
CA VAL A 75 3.80 -13.43 -16.19
C VAL A 75 2.67 -12.89 -15.31
N PHE A 76 3.00 -11.97 -14.42
CA PHE A 76 2.03 -11.33 -13.53
C PHE A 76 1.64 -9.95 -14.05
N THR A 77 0.35 -9.63 -13.93
CA THR A 77 -0.18 -8.27 -14.07
C THR A 77 -1.05 -7.96 -12.86
N ALA A 78 -1.04 -6.71 -12.40
CA ALA A 78 -1.83 -6.34 -11.24
C ALA A 78 -2.22 -4.86 -11.22
N ASP A 79 -3.23 -4.57 -10.41
CA ASP A 79 -3.62 -3.21 -10.05
C ASP A 79 -4.08 -3.16 -8.59
N SER A 80 -4.07 -1.96 -8.01
CA SER A 80 -4.58 -1.71 -6.67
C SER A 80 -5.19 -0.33 -6.58
N ASP A 81 -6.20 -0.19 -5.71
CA ASP A 81 -6.80 1.10 -5.35
C ASP A 81 -5.91 1.92 -4.38
N ALA A 82 -4.88 1.31 -3.79
CA ALA A 82 -3.91 2.01 -2.95
C ALA A 82 -2.57 2.19 -3.68
N ILE A 83 -2.10 3.45 -3.73
CA ILE A 83 -0.91 3.86 -4.48
C ILE A 83 0.35 3.13 -3.97
N ILE A 84 0.54 3.06 -2.65
CA ILE A 84 1.71 2.40 -2.05
C ILE A 84 1.65 0.89 -2.25
N THR A 85 0.47 0.29 -2.07
CA THR A 85 0.27 -1.15 -2.34
C THR A 85 0.62 -1.48 -3.78
N LYS A 86 0.20 -0.62 -4.74
CA LYS A 86 0.53 -0.76 -6.15
C LYS A 86 2.05 -0.72 -6.41
N GLY A 87 2.78 0.18 -5.75
CA GLY A 87 4.24 0.24 -5.82
C GLY A 87 4.93 -1.02 -5.29
N ILE A 88 4.48 -1.56 -4.15
CA ILE A 88 5.02 -2.82 -3.60
C ILE A 88 4.74 -4.00 -4.54
N ILE A 89 3.53 -4.05 -5.11
CA ILE A 89 3.18 -5.07 -6.10
C ILE A 89 4.05 -4.93 -7.34
N ALA A 90 4.38 -3.71 -7.78
CA ALA A 90 5.28 -3.49 -8.90
C ALA A 90 6.66 -4.12 -8.66
N LEU A 91 7.21 -4.00 -7.45
CA LEU A 91 8.45 -4.69 -7.06
C LEU A 91 8.28 -6.21 -7.11
N MET A 92 7.18 -6.75 -6.59
CA MET A 92 6.90 -8.19 -6.64
C MET A 92 6.81 -8.71 -8.07
N ILE A 93 6.12 -7.97 -8.95
CA ILE A 93 6.00 -8.30 -10.37
C ILE A 93 7.37 -8.25 -11.05
N ARG A 94 8.17 -7.22 -10.79
CA ARG A 94 9.54 -7.10 -11.33
C ARG A 94 10.43 -8.29 -10.92
N VAL A 95 10.27 -8.79 -9.70
CA VAL A 95 11.07 -9.90 -9.15
C VAL A 95 10.59 -11.27 -9.60
N LEU A 96 9.27 -11.48 -9.77
CA LEU A 96 8.69 -12.82 -9.93
C LEU A 96 8.16 -13.10 -11.33
N SER A 97 7.86 -12.07 -12.12
CA SER A 97 7.43 -12.26 -13.50
C SER A 97 8.55 -12.85 -14.34
N GLU A 98 8.14 -13.57 -15.38
CA GLU A 98 9.00 -14.31 -16.28
C GLU A 98 9.80 -15.43 -15.60
N HIS A 99 9.44 -15.88 -14.40
CA HIS A 99 10.12 -17.03 -13.78
C HIS A 99 9.25 -18.29 -13.82
N SER A 100 9.87 -19.47 -13.72
CA SER A 100 9.13 -20.72 -13.63
C SER A 100 8.39 -20.82 -12.29
N PRO A 101 7.28 -21.58 -12.21
CA PRO A 101 6.59 -21.78 -10.94
C PRO A 101 7.48 -22.33 -9.82
N ALA A 102 8.47 -23.17 -10.18
CA ALA A 102 9.41 -23.73 -9.22
C ALA A 102 10.37 -22.66 -8.66
N GLU A 103 10.84 -21.73 -9.49
CA GLU A 103 11.69 -20.63 -9.02
C GLU A 103 10.89 -19.67 -8.12
N ILE A 104 9.67 -19.32 -8.51
CA ILE A 104 8.81 -18.40 -7.76
C ILE A 104 8.47 -18.95 -6.36
N VAL A 105 8.09 -20.23 -6.27
CA VAL A 105 7.72 -20.85 -4.98
C VAL A 105 8.92 -20.98 -4.02
N ASN A 106 10.14 -21.09 -4.55
CA ASN A 106 11.35 -21.24 -3.75
C ASN A 106 12.12 -19.92 -3.55
N ALA A 107 11.60 -18.80 -4.07
CA ALA A 107 12.23 -17.50 -3.95
C ALA A 107 12.26 -17.01 -2.49
N ASP A 108 13.40 -16.50 -2.06
CA ASP A 108 13.53 -15.82 -0.77
C ASP A 108 13.03 -14.38 -0.90
N MET A 109 12.17 -13.94 0.03
CA MET A 109 11.55 -12.61 0.00
C MET A 109 12.15 -11.65 1.03
N THR A 110 13.27 -12.04 1.65
CA THR A 110 13.95 -11.21 2.67
C THR A 110 14.45 -9.87 2.15
N PHE A 111 14.58 -9.68 0.84
CA PHE A 111 14.97 -8.39 0.25
C PHE A 111 14.00 -7.25 0.61
N ILE A 112 12.71 -7.55 0.83
CA ILE A 112 11.70 -6.58 1.29
C ILE A 112 12.11 -5.96 2.63
N GLU A 113 12.74 -6.75 3.51
CA GLU A 113 13.27 -6.26 4.78
C GLU A 113 14.49 -5.37 4.58
N GLN A 114 15.35 -5.71 3.62
CA GLN A 114 16.59 -5.00 3.33
C GLN A 114 16.34 -3.62 2.72
N ILE A 115 15.29 -3.48 1.91
CA ILE A 115 14.88 -2.17 1.38
C ILE A 115 14.13 -1.30 2.40
N GLY A 116 13.92 -1.82 3.63
CA GLY A 116 13.34 -1.08 4.76
C GLY A 116 11.81 -1.07 4.83
N LEU A 117 11.13 -1.76 3.92
CA LEU A 117 9.64 -1.76 3.86
C LEU A 117 8.98 -2.51 5.02
N LYS A 118 9.78 -3.15 5.88
CA LYS A 118 9.29 -3.84 7.08
C LYS A 118 8.70 -2.89 8.12
N ASP A 119 9.22 -1.65 8.19
CA ASP A 119 8.81 -0.65 9.18
C ASP A 119 7.64 0.21 8.69
N HIS A 120 7.34 0.13 7.40
CA HIS A 120 6.34 0.92 6.70
C HIS A 120 5.63 0.07 5.63
N PHE A 121 4.58 -0.62 6.08
CA PHE A 121 3.43 -1.13 5.34
C PHE A 121 3.35 -2.58 4.79
N PHE A 122 2.12 -3.09 4.95
CA PHE A 122 1.35 -4.08 4.18
C PHE A 122 1.66 -5.58 4.15
N MET A 123 2.87 -6.06 4.42
CA MET A 123 3.19 -7.48 4.10
C MET A 123 3.09 -8.48 5.27
N ARG A 124 2.44 -8.13 6.37
CA ARG A 124 2.20 -9.12 7.45
C ARG A 124 1.13 -10.17 7.07
N SER A 125 0.19 -9.84 6.17
CA SER A 125 -0.89 -10.75 5.77
C SER A 125 -0.42 -11.88 4.84
N LEU A 126 0.66 -11.66 4.07
CA LEU A 126 1.17 -12.65 3.12
C LEU A 126 2.25 -13.60 3.68
N PHE A 127 2.84 -13.32 4.86
CA PHE A 127 4.07 -14.01 5.31
C PHE A 127 4.06 -14.67 6.70
N LYS A 128 2.92 -15.09 7.26
CA LYS A 128 2.94 -15.87 8.51
C LYS A 128 2.18 -17.20 8.47
N GLN A 129 2.89 -18.24 8.04
CA GLN A 129 2.87 -19.53 8.74
C GLN A 129 4.25 -19.84 9.34
N ASN A 130 4.42 -19.54 10.63
CA ASN A 130 4.93 -20.44 11.68
C ASN A 130 5.54 -19.69 12.87
N ASN A 131 5.22 -20.25 14.05
CA ASN A 131 5.76 -20.03 15.40
C ASN A 131 5.16 -18.93 16.29
N GLN A 132 4.51 -19.45 17.34
CA GLN A 132 3.96 -18.85 18.54
C GLN A 132 5.05 -18.37 19.52
N MET A 133 4.78 -17.32 20.27
CA MET A 133 4.70 -17.34 21.75
C MET A 133 4.02 -16.05 22.22
N ALA A 134 2.97 -16.20 23.03
CA ALA A 134 2.11 -15.14 23.55
C ALA A 134 2.57 -14.69 24.94
N GLU A 135 2.51 -13.38 25.18
CA GLU A 135 2.20 -12.82 26.51
C GLU A 135 0.84 -12.10 26.42
N ASN A 136 0.03 -12.24 27.47
CA ASN A 136 -1.37 -11.81 27.55
C ASN A 136 -1.61 -10.31 27.29
N LYS A 137 -1.70 -9.93 26.01
CA LYS A 137 -2.49 -8.79 25.51
C LYS A 137 -3.57 -9.38 24.60
N LYS A 138 -4.77 -8.79 24.60
CA LYS A 138 -5.82 -9.19 23.65
C LYS A 138 -5.32 -8.84 22.25
N GLU A 139 -4.68 -9.80 21.59
CA GLU A 139 -4.15 -9.64 20.23
C GLU A 139 -5.22 -10.05 19.22
N PHE A 140 -5.56 -9.13 18.33
CA PHE A 140 -6.43 -9.36 17.20
C PHE A 140 -5.73 -10.22 16.15
N THR A 141 -6.47 -11.15 15.56
CA THR A 141 -6.04 -11.92 14.39
C THR A 141 -5.91 -11.01 13.17
N HIS A 142 -5.21 -11.48 12.13
CA HIS A 142 -5.07 -10.71 10.88
C HIS A 142 -6.41 -10.32 10.25
N ALA A 143 -7.38 -11.23 10.24
CA ALA A 143 -8.71 -10.98 9.70
C ALA A 143 -9.46 -9.92 10.52
N GLU A 144 -9.30 -9.92 11.85
CA GLU A 144 -9.88 -8.90 12.72
C GLU A 144 -9.20 -7.54 12.52
N VAL A 145 -7.87 -7.49 12.44
CA VAL A 145 -7.12 -6.25 12.16
C VAL A 145 -7.52 -5.65 10.81
N GLN A 146 -7.73 -6.48 9.79
CA GLN A 146 -8.21 -6.01 8.49
C GLN A 146 -9.59 -5.37 8.61
N LYS A 147 -10.53 -6.05 9.27
CA LYS A 147 -11.87 -5.52 9.50
C LYS A 147 -11.83 -4.21 10.30
N ILE A 148 -11.00 -4.13 11.34
CA ILE A 148 -10.82 -2.90 12.11
C ILE A 148 -10.26 -1.80 11.21
N GLY A 149 -9.34 -2.11 10.29
CA GLY A 149 -8.85 -1.15 9.30
C GLY A 149 -9.95 -0.63 8.38
N GLU A 150 -10.84 -1.51 7.91
CA GLU A 150 -12.03 -1.11 7.13
C GLU A 150 -12.95 -0.20 7.96
N ASP A 151 -13.22 -0.55 9.22
CA ASP A 151 -14.01 0.27 10.15
C ASP A 151 -13.34 1.64 10.39
N VAL A 152 -11.99 1.70 10.46
CA VAL A 152 -11.23 2.96 10.56
C VAL A 152 -11.40 3.79 9.29
N VAL A 153 -11.30 3.19 8.11
CA VAL A 153 -11.51 3.89 6.83
C VAL A 153 -12.93 4.46 6.74
N ASP A 154 -13.95 3.69 7.17
CA ASP A 154 -15.34 4.18 7.22
C ASP A 154 -15.49 5.39 8.15
N VAL A 155 -14.78 5.39 9.28
CA VAL A 155 -14.72 6.55 10.18
C VAL A 155 -14.03 7.73 9.49
N LEU A 156 -12.92 7.52 8.78
CA LEU A 156 -12.21 8.59 8.05
C LEU A 156 -13.09 9.23 6.96
N LYS A 157 -13.88 8.43 6.24
CA LYS A 157 -14.86 8.90 5.24
C LYS A 157 -16.01 9.73 5.85
N SER A 158 -16.18 9.69 7.17
CA SER A 158 -17.16 10.54 7.87
C SER A 158 -16.60 11.92 8.27
N ILE A 159 -15.31 12.17 7.98
CA ILE A 159 -14.61 13.41 8.31
C ILE A 159 -14.47 14.22 7.04
N TYR A 160 -15.04 15.42 7.05
CA TYR A 160 -15.02 16.34 5.91
C TYR A 160 -13.98 17.42 6.12
N ASP A 161 -13.32 17.82 5.03
CA ASP A 161 -12.49 19.01 5.05
C ASP A 161 -13.40 20.25 5.29
N PRO A 162 -13.02 21.18 6.18
CA PRO A 162 -13.86 22.35 6.47
C PRO A 162 -13.87 23.38 5.34
N GLU A 163 -12.93 23.33 4.40
CA GLU A 163 -12.84 24.23 3.25
C GLU A 163 -13.40 23.58 1.97
N ILE A 164 -13.27 22.27 1.83
CA ILE A 164 -13.70 21.49 0.66
C ILE A 164 -14.81 20.51 1.08
N PRO A 165 -16.00 20.53 0.45
CA PRO A 165 -17.15 19.72 0.87
C PRO A 165 -17.04 18.23 0.46
N VAL A 166 -15.85 17.63 0.62
CA VAL A 166 -15.50 16.25 0.32
C VAL A 166 -14.83 15.66 1.56
N ASP A 167 -14.99 14.35 1.79
CA ASP A 167 -14.33 13.70 2.91
C ASP A 167 -12.81 13.58 2.70
N ILE A 168 -12.07 13.54 3.80
CA ILE A 168 -10.60 13.58 3.78
C ILE A 168 -9.98 12.33 3.12
N TYR A 169 -10.72 11.22 3.04
CA TYR A 169 -10.24 10.00 2.42
C TYR A 169 -10.37 10.10 0.90
N GLU A 170 -11.56 10.43 0.40
CA GLU A 170 -11.82 10.61 -1.04
C GLU A 170 -11.08 11.83 -1.63
N LEU A 171 -10.81 12.83 -0.79
CA LEU A 171 -9.96 13.97 -1.15
C LEU A 171 -8.48 13.58 -1.33
N GLY A 172 -8.07 12.39 -0.91
CA GLY A 172 -6.69 11.90 -1.01
C GLY A 172 -5.75 12.48 0.05
N LEU A 173 -6.28 12.97 1.18
CA LEU A 173 -5.44 13.46 2.27
C LEU A 173 -4.87 12.34 3.13
N ILE A 174 -5.52 11.18 3.16
CA ILE A 174 -5.04 10.01 3.89
C ILE A 174 -4.08 9.24 3.00
N TYR A 175 -2.79 9.27 3.34
CA TYR A 175 -1.78 8.51 2.61
C TYR A 175 -1.75 7.08 3.08
N ASP A 176 -1.97 6.87 4.38
CA ASP A 176 -1.92 5.51 4.89
C ASP A 176 -2.55 5.29 6.26
N VAL A 177 -2.99 4.05 6.49
CA VAL A 177 -3.67 3.60 7.72
C VAL A 177 -3.10 2.25 8.15
N GLN A 178 -2.50 2.20 9.34
CA GLN A 178 -2.07 0.95 9.98
C GLN A 178 -2.89 0.72 11.23
N VAL A 179 -3.33 -0.52 11.40
CA VAL A 179 -3.86 -1.00 12.67
C VAL A 179 -2.98 -2.16 13.13
N SER A 180 -2.48 -2.07 14.37
CA SER A 180 -1.66 -3.12 14.96
C SER A 180 -2.54 -4.25 15.52
N THR A 181 -1.94 -5.42 15.74
CA THR A 181 -2.61 -6.56 16.39
C THR A 181 -3.04 -6.25 17.83
N VAL A 182 -2.58 -5.15 18.43
CA VAL A 182 -2.95 -4.76 19.78
C VAL A 182 -3.90 -3.55 19.82
N GLY A 183 -4.44 -3.12 18.67
CA GLY A 183 -5.40 -2.02 18.57
C GLY A 183 -4.77 -0.62 18.58
N ASP A 184 -3.51 -0.50 18.17
CA ASP A 184 -2.89 0.81 17.96
C ASP A 184 -3.06 1.21 16.49
N ALA A 185 -3.73 2.33 16.23
CA ALA A 185 -3.90 2.92 14.91
C ALA A 185 -2.83 3.99 14.65
N LYS A 186 -2.15 3.90 13.51
CA LYS A 186 -1.24 4.93 13.01
C LYS A 186 -1.73 5.39 11.64
N ILE A 187 -1.99 6.68 11.52
CA ILE A 187 -2.53 7.28 10.30
C ILE A 187 -1.50 8.29 9.78
N LEU A 188 -1.07 8.12 8.54
CA LEU A 188 -0.26 9.09 7.83
C LEU A 188 -1.18 9.92 6.94
N MET A 189 -1.17 11.23 7.11
CA MET A 189 -1.98 12.12 6.30
C MET A 189 -1.21 13.37 5.88
N THR A 190 -1.74 14.04 4.87
CA THR A 190 -1.29 15.36 4.43
C THR A 190 -2.41 16.39 4.58
N LEU A 191 -2.13 17.64 4.22
CA LEU A 191 -3.12 18.69 4.10
C LEU A 191 -2.99 19.33 2.72
N THR A 192 -4.07 19.95 2.26
CA THR A 192 -4.09 20.71 1.00
C THR A 192 -3.12 21.90 1.00
N SER A 193 -2.69 22.38 2.18
CA SER A 193 -1.68 23.45 2.31
C SER A 193 -0.90 23.38 3.64
N PRO A 194 0.42 23.67 3.64
CA PRO A 194 1.25 23.76 4.85
C PRO A 194 0.86 24.86 5.83
N ASN A 195 0.23 25.93 5.32
CA ASN A 195 -0.20 27.07 6.14
C ASN A 195 -1.69 26.99 6.51
N CYS A 196 -2.33 25.82 6.37
CA CYS A 196 -3.73 25.67 6.66
C CYS A 196 -3.99 25.86 8.18
N PRO A 197 -4.89 26.77 8.59
CA PRO A 197 -5.20 26.99 10.00
C PRO A 197 -5.81 25.76 10.68
N VAL A 198 -6.29 24.80 9.90
CA VAL A 198 -6.90 23.54 10.33
C VAL A 198 -5.85 22.46 10.63
N ALA A 199 -4.57 22.71 10.33
CA ALA A 199 -3.46 21.78 10.60
C ALA A 199 -3.35 21.38 12.08
N GLU A 200 -3.88 22.20 12.99
CA GLU A 200 -3.90 21.92 14.43
C GLU A 200 -5.15 21.17 14.90
N SER A 201 -6.26 21.19 14.13
CA SER A 201 -7.55 20.64 14.55
C SER A 201 -7.96 19.37 13.81
N LEU A 202 -7.69 19.26 12.51
CA LEU A 202 -8.12 18.11 11.71
C LEU A 202 -7.42 16.81 12.13
N PRO A 203 -6.09 16.77 12.34
CA PRO A 203 -5.42 15.57 12.86
C PRO A 203 -5.97 15.12 14.22
N VAL A 204 -6.31 16.07 15.09
CA VAL A 204 -6.89 15.78 16.41
C VAL A 204 -8.29 15.19 16.24
N GLU A 205 -9.12 15.76 15.37
CA GLU A 205 -10.45 15.20 15.06
C GLU A 205 -10.35 13.77 14.52
N VAL A 206 -9.40 13.52 13.62
CA VAL A 206 -9.12 12.18 13.07
C VAL A 206 -8.76 11.21 14.20
N GLU A 207 -7.82 11.58 15.08
CA GLU A 207 -7.46 10.74 16.21
C GLU A 207 -8.63 10.46 17.15
N GLU A 208 -9.41 11.49 17.49
CA GLU A 208 -10.54 11.37 18.41
C GLU A 208 -11.66 10.50 17.84
N LYS A 209 -12.01 10.70 16.56
CA LYS A 209 -13.02 9.88 15.89
C LYS A 209 -12.58 8.43 15.76
N VAL A 210 -11.33 8.17 15.38
CA VAL A 210 -10.81 6.80 15.29
C VAL A 210 -10.74 6.12 16.66
N LYS A 211 -10.44 6.86 17.73
CA LYS A 211 -10.51 6.37 19.12
C LYS A 211 -11.93 6.01 19.59
N THR A 212 -12.99 6.38 18.86
CA THR A 212 -14.36 5.97 19.22
C THR A 212 -14.63 4.49 18.94
N LEU A 213 -13.82 3.86 18.08
CA LEU A 213 -13.92 2.43 17.78
C LEU A 213 -13.47 1.61 19.02
N PRO A 214 -14.30 0.69 19.53
CA PRO A 214 -13.99 -0.05 20.76
C PRO A 214 -12.76 -0.96 20.65
N GLU A 215 -12.35 -1.30 19.43
CA GLU A 215 -11.15 -2.09 19.12
C GLU A 215 -9.86 -1.25 19.15
N ILE A 216 -9.95 0.07 19.04
CA ILE A 216 -8.81 0.98 19.03
C ILE A 216 -8.46 1.42 20.46
N ILE A 217 -7.26 1.07 20.90
CA ILE A 217 -6.70 1.44 22.21
C ILE A 217 -5.98 2.80 22.12
N SER A 218 -5.25 3.02 21.02
CA SER A 218 -4.57 4.28 20.76
C SER A 218 -4.65 4.64 19.29
N SER A 219 -4.73 5.94 19.00
CA SER A 219 -4.67 6.48 17.64
C SER A 219 -3.67 7.62 17.64
N LYS A 220 -2.79 7.61 16.65
CA LYS A 220 -1.79 8.65 16.41
C LYS A 220 -1.80 9.04 14.94
N VAL A 221 -1.93 10.34 14.67
CA VAL A 221 -1.84 10.91 13.33
C VAL A 221 -0.47 11.56 13.15
N GLU A 222 0.18 11.26 12.03
CA GLU A 222 1.41 11.92 11.58
C GLU A 222 1.10 12.71 10.31
N ILE A 223 1.48 13.99 10.31
CA ILE A 223 1.31 14.87 9.15
C ILE A 223 2.60 14.88 8.35
N THR A 224 2.47 14.68 7.03
CA THR A 224 3.55 14.89 6.06
C THR A 224 3.09 15.87 4.97
N PHE A 225 4.01 16.65 4.41
CA PHE A 225 3.77 17.51 3.24
C PHE A 225 4.50 17.02 2.00
N ASP A 226 5.16 15.86 2.11
CA ASP A 226 5.90 15.21 1.06
C ASP A 226 5.28 13.80 0.86
N PRO A 227 4.88 13.41 -0.37
CA PRO A 227 4.72 14.31 -1.51
C PRO A 227 3.66 15.39 -1.21
N PRO A 228 3.75 16.58 -1.82
CA PRO A 228 2.73 17.60 -1.67
C PRO A 228 1.43 17.11 -2.27
N TRP A 229 0.32 17.37 -1.59
CA TRP A 229 -0.99 17.03 -2.11
C TRP A 229 -1.26 17.73 -3.44
N ASP A 230 -1.80 16.98 -4.40
CA ASP A 230 -2.31 17.51 -5.65
C ASP A 230 -3.68 16.93 -6.01
N ARG A 231 -4.30 17.49 -7.06
CA ARG A 231 -5.65 17.10 -7.47
C ARG A 231 -5.74 15.70 -8.07
N ASP A 232 -4.62 15.14 -8.51
CA ASP A 232 -4.60 13.80 -9.09
C ASP A 232 -4.69 12.73 -7.99
N MET A 233 -4.45 13.10 -6.73
CA MET A 233 -4.66 12.25 -5.54
C MET A 233 -6.15 12.09 -5.14
N MET A 234 -7.05 12.93 -5.68
CA MET A 234 -8.49 12.79 -5.43
C MET A 234 -9.05 11.55 -6.13
N SER A 235 -10.01 10.89 -5.48
CA SER A 235 -10.80 9.85 -6.12
C SER A 235 -11.69 10.41 -7.24
N GLU A 236 -12.18 9.53 -8.11
CA GLU A 236 -13.07 9.94 -9.20
C GLU A 236 -14.41 10.45 -8.66
N GLU A 237 -14.87 9.88 -7.54
CA GLU A 237 -16.04 10.32 -6.79
C GLU A 237 -15.87 11.78 -6.31
N ALA A 238 -14.73 12.09 -5.69
CA ALA A 238 -14.41 13.46 -5.25
C ALA A 238 -14.35 14.45 -6.42
N LYS A 239 -13.72 14.06 -7.54
CA LYS A 239 -13.65 14.90 -8.76
C LYS A 239 -15.04 15.18 -9.34
N LEU A 240 -15.93 14.19 -9.31
CA LEU A 240 -17.31 14.34 -9.79
C LEU A 240 -18.11 15.32 -8.90
N GLU A 241 -17.99 15.21 -7.58
CA GLU A 241 -18.66 16.11 -6.63
C GLU A 241 -18.22 17.57 -6.80
N LEU A 242 -16.95 17.78 -7.12
CA LEU A 242 -16.38 19.10 -7.41
C LEU A 242 -16.64 19.59 -8.85
N GLY A 243 -17.34 18.80 -9.67
CA GLY A 243 -17.70 19.16 -11.05
C GLY A 243 -16.50 19.24 -11.99
N MET A 244 -15.48 18.41 -11.76
CA MET A 244 -14.24 18.38 -12.53
C MET A 244 -14.24 17.38 -13.70
N LEU A 245 -15.31 16.59 -13.83
CA LEU A 245 -15.55 15.58 -14.86
C LEU A 245 -16.72 15.95 -15.78
#